data_AF-A0A2Z2PEW2-F1
#
_entry.id   AF-A0A2Z2PEW2-F1
#
_cell.length_a   1.000
_cell.length_b   1.000
_cell.length_c   1.000
_cell.angle_alpha   90.00
_cell.angle_beta   90.00
_cell.angle_gamma   90.00
#
_symmetry.space_group_name_H-M   'P 1'
#
loop_
_entity.id
_entity.type
_entity.pdbx_description
1 polymer ?
#
loop_
_entity_poly.entity_id
_entity_poly.type
_entity_poly.pdbx_seq_one_letter_code
_entity_poly.pdbx_strand_id
1 'polypeptide(L)'
;MWELEWDLPAGTSVSEVLARYSTPNLLQKLDEKLDVQVVEHRGMFNLGKGIQECTKTAILSAIGEGHRNLCEIDIALTADGVPIVAHEFNVFRVAALDEDKPVRKFLSHQIVGRPVIIREIENGKISETNYRVTDQTISTLEDILDSAIQVNPDATFILDGRDDEAHLIVAWLSYRSAYFGKVALLFYTFKYIDGDHFVQLVESADPEPRWRQTVPLMPMLFPMEMVRIARDLGHSHPTVDEIYGAAKYWIDSVLAQDICIFAVQTMLSYVSEDTLEDAATEDERLAYRASEASTRLAYYVKFDRDIKEARPNLKLSTGTRSYDFSAVTQGKRLQFHNEFFTGREEAWDTDLRHYIRCRQGTPGIPLLHDLPDLVISDRSEDDMALLAWKSAGVKRRVDVQAPHLDIYDSEEE
;
A
#
# COMPACT_ATOMS: atom_id res chain seq x y z
N MET A 1 7.07 20.78 -14.17
CA MET A 1 5.79 20.05 -14.06
C MET A 1 5.67 19.17 -15.30
N TRP A 2 5.33 17.89 -15.14
CA TRP A 2 5.03 17.00 -16.26
C TRP A 2 3.53 16.74 -16.25
N GLU A 3 2.92 16.72 -17.43
CA GLU A 3 1.52 16.34 -17.58
C GLU A 3 1.45 14.82 -17.67
N LEU A 4 0.50 14.23 -16.93
CA LEU A 4 0.16 12.83 -17.09
C LEU A 4 -0.82 12.72 -18.25
N GLU A 5 -0.57 11.78 -19.15
CA GLU A 5 -1.54 11.42 -20.18
C GLU A 5 -2.55 10.43 -19.59
N TRP A 6 -3.85 10.72 -19.78
CA TRP A 6 -4.94 9.88 -19.32
C TRP A 6 -5.64 9.24 -20.52
N ASP A 7 -5.74 7.91 -20.52
CA ASP A 7 -6.60 7.20 -21.48
C ASP A 7 -8.03 7.12 -20.94
N LEU A 8 -8.89 8.01 -21.41
CA LEU A 8 -10.28 8.10 -20.95
C LEU A 8 -11.28 7.92 -22.11
N PRO A 9 -12.49 7.42 -21.80
CA PRO A 9 -13.58 7.42 -22.77
C PRO A 9 -13.82 8.81 -23.35
N ALA A 10 -14.18 8.86 -24.65
CA ALA A 10 -14.49 10.12 -25.32
C ALA A 10 -15.53 10.93 -24.55
N GLY A 11 -15.20 12.20 -24.25
CA GLY A 11 -16.07 13.11 -23.50
C GLY A 11 -15.96 13.02 -21.96
N THR A 12 -15.17 12.09 -21.43
CA THR A 12 -14.86 12.01 -19.99
C THR A 12 -13.66 12.90 -19.67
N SER A 13 -13.77 13.74 -18.63
CA SER A 13 -12.66 14.60 -18.19
C SER A 13 -11.89 14.03 -16.99
N VAL A 14 -10.62 14.37 -16.86
CA VAL A 14 -9.80 13.98 -15.68
C VAL A 14 -10.43 14.46 -14.38
N SER A 15 -10.97 15.69 -14.34
CA SER A 15 -11.61 16.25 -13.14
C SER A 15 -12.86 15.44 -12.73
N GLU A 16 -13.63 14.94 -13.68
CA GLU A 16 -14.79 14.08 -13.40
C GLU A 16 -14.35 12.73 -12.80
N VAL A 17 -13.31 12.12 -13.36
CA VAL A 17 -12.73 10.85 -12.88
C VAL A 17 -12.19 11.01 -11.46
N LEU A 18 -11.41 12.06 -11.20
CA LEU A 18 -10.87 12.37 -9.87
C LEU A 18 -11.98 12.64 -8.85
N ALA A 19 -13.01 13.41 -9.22
CA ALA A 19 -14.14 13.68 -8.32
C ALA A 19 -14.91 12.42 -7.93
N ARG A 20 -14.89 11.39 -8.78
CA ARG A 20 -15.59 10.12 -8.56
C ARG A 20 -14.76 9.10 -7.76
N TYR A 21 -13.47 8.98 -8.09
CA TYR A 21 -12.61 7.93 -7.55
C TYR A 21 -11.54 8.42 -6.58
N SER A 22 -11.50 9.72 -6.25
CA SER A 22 -10.63 10.29 -5.21
C SER A 22 -11.42 11.27 -4.35
N THR A 23 -12.31 10.74 -3.51
CA THR A 23 -13.30 11.52 -2.75
C THR A 23 -12.65 12.40 -1.68
N PRO A 24 -13.01 13.70 -1.61
CA PRO A 24 -12.58 14.58 -0.52
C PRO A 24 -13.17 14.18 0.82
N ASN A 25 -12.38 14.30 1.89
CA ASN A 25 -12.72 13.98 3.27
C ASN A 25 -13.24 12.55 3.46
N LEU A 26 -12.59 11.56 2.85
CA LEU A 26 -13.02 10.15 2.88
C LEU A 26 -13.34 9.63 4.29
N LEU A 27 -12.49 9.93 5.28
CA LEU A 27 -12.69 9.47 6.67
C LEU A 27 -13.91 10.09 7.36
N GLN A 28 -14.47 11.17 6.81
CA GLN A 28 -15.68 11.82 7.29
C GLN A 28 -16.94 11.34 6.55
N LYS A 29 -16.77 10.52 5.50
CA LYS A 29 -17.84 10.01 4.63
C LYS A 29 -17.93 8.48 4.65
N LEU A 30 -17.48 7.86 5.74
CA LEU A 30 -17.40 6.39 5.84
C LEU A 30 -18.77 5.71 5.77
N ASP A 31 -19.84 6.41 6.17
CA ASP A 31 -21.24 5.97 6.09
C ASP A 31 -21.87 6.17 4.71
N GLU A 32 -21.21 6.89 3.80
CA GLU A 32 -21.68 7.07 2.44
C GLU A 32 -21.40 5.84 1.57
N LYS A 33 -22.30 5.60 0.62
CA LYS A 33 -22.09 4.65 -0.47
C LYS A 33 -21.33 5.34 -1.60
N LEU A 34 -20.01 5.21 -1.56
CA LEU A 34 -19.10 5.72 -2.58
C LEU A 34 -18.84 4.65 -3.65
N ASP A 35 -18.43 5.09 -4.85
CA ASP A 35 -17.74 4.21 -5.78
C ASP A 35 -16.38 3.78 -5.19
N VAL A 36 -15.67 2.86 -5.84
CA VAL A 36 -14.31 2.50 -5.41
C VAL A 36 -13.40 3.73 -5.39
N GLN A 37 -12.58 3.84 -4.35
CA GLN A 37 -11.70 4.97 -4.13
C GLN A 37 -10.25 4.55 -4.38
N VAL A 38 -9.56 5.28 -5.24
CA VAL A 38 -8.17 5.03 -5.62
C VAL A 38 -7.26 6.00 -4.86
N VAL A 39 -6.30 5.44 -4.15
CA VAL A 39 -5.34 6.14 -3.31
C VAL A 39 -4.00 6.15 -4.02
N GLU A 40 -3.41 7.34 -4.17
CA GLU A 40 -2.07 7.51 -4.73
C GLU A 40 -1.03 6.90 -3.80
N HIS A 41 -0.30 5.88 -4.25
CA HIS A 41 0.78 5.29 -3.45
C HIS A 41 2.02 6.18 -3.49
N ARG A 42 2.53 6.57 -2.32
CA ARG A 42 3.78 7.35 -2.16
C ARG A 42 3.85 8.73 -2.85
N GLY A 43 2.72 9.23 -3.35
CA GLY A 43 2.60 10.49 -4.09
C GLY A 43 3.04 10.40 -5.56
N MET A 44 2.89 11.50 -6.30
CA MET A 44 3.21 11.57 -7.72
C MET A 44 4.70 11.84 -7.92
N PHE A 45 5.50 10.79 -8.08
CA PHE A 45 6.95 10.89 -8.28
C PHE A 45 7.39 10.73 -9.74
N ASN A 46 8.58 11.23 -10.05
CA ASN A 46 9.19 11.10 -11.37
C ASN A 46 10.71 11.08 -11.23
N LEU A 47 11.25 9.86 -11.19
CA LEU A 47 12.69 9.65 -11.02
C LEU A 47 13.48 10.31 -12.15
N GLY A 48 13.00 10.35 -13.40
CA GLY A 48 13.69 11.04 -14.49
C GLY A 48 13.83 12.56 -14.25
N LYS A 49 12.83 13.17 -13.61
CA LYS A 49 12.76 14.61 -13.33
C LYS A 49 13.35 15.01 -11.97
N GLY A 50 13.88 14.08 -11.18
CA GLY A 50 14.48 14.40 -9.88
C GLY A 50 13.52 14.35 -8.71
N ILE A 51 12.33 13.77 -8.90
CA ILE A 51 11.32 13.68 -7.84
C ILE A 51 11.23 12.23 -7.42
N GLN A 52 11.71 11.96 -6.22
CA GLN A 52 11.69 10.65 -5.58
C GLN A 52 10.32 10.42 -4.92
N GLU A 53 9.90 9.15 -4.84
CA GLU A 53 8.70 8.75 -4.08
C GLU A 53 8.80 9.18 -2.61
N CYS A 54 7.67 9.32 -1.92
CA CYS A 54 7.64 9.61 -0.49
C CYS A 54 8.42 10.90 -0.12
N THR A 55 8.51 11.85 -1.05
CA THR A 55 9.09 13.18 -0.80
C THR A 55 8.00 14.24 -0.74
N LYS A 56 8.29 15.37 -0.08
CA LYS A 56 7.36 16.50 0.03
C LYS A 56 6.85 16.95 -1.34
N THR A 57 7.71 17.02 -2.35
CA THR A 57 7.29 17.39 -3.71
C THR A 57 6.36 16.34 -4.30
N ALA A 58 6.64 15.04 -4.16
CA ALA A 58 5.75 13.99 -4.69
C ALA A 58 4.36 14.04 -4.06
N ILE A 59 4.28 14.21 -2.74
CA ILE A 59 3.00 14.33 -2.03
C ILE A 59 2.24 15.59 -2.44
N LEU A 60 2.91 16.75 -2.51
CA LEU A 60 2.29 18.01 -2.92
C LEU A 60 1.87 18.00 -4.41
N SER A 61 2.62 17.31 -5.27
CA SER A 61 2.23 17.10 -6.65
C SER A 61 0.97 16.24 -6.76
N ALA A 62 0.80 15.22 -5.92
CA ALA A 62 -0.43 14.41 -5.90
C ALA A 62 -1.66 15.21 -5.45
N ILE A 63 -1.57 15.84 -4.28
CA ILE A 63 -2.74 16.46 -3.61
C ILE A 63 -3.03 17.89 -4.06
N GLY A 64 -2.02 18.59 -4.59
CA GLY A 64 -2.13 19.95 -5.10
C GLY A 64 -2.45 19.95 -6.58
N GLU A 65 -1.42 19.94 -7.41
CA GLU A 65 -1.52 20.05 -8.88
C GLU A 65 -2.20 18.83 -9.52
N GLY A 66 -1.99 17.64 -8.97
CA GLY A 66 -2.62 16.40 -9.39
C GLY A 66 -4.09 16.28 -8.95
N HIS A 67 -4.57 17.22 -8.12
CA HIS A 67 -5.96 17.33 -7.66
C HIS A 67 -6.53 16.07 -7.01
N ARG A 68 -5.68 15.17 -6.51
CA ARG A 68 -6.12 13.98 -5.76
C ARG A 68 -6.47 14.38 -4.34
N ASN A 69 -7.42 13.67 -3.76
CA ASN A 69 -7.77 13.84 -2.33
C ASN A 69 -7.24 12.69 -1.48
N LEU A 70 -6.71 11.62 -2.07
CA LEU A 70 -6.28 10.42 -1.37
C LEU A 70 -4.82 10.12 -1.69
N CYS A 71 -3.98 10.04 -0.65
CA CYS A 71 -2.58 9.70 -0.79
C CYS A 71 -2.15 8.77 0.34
N GLU A 72 -1.41 7.72 -0.01
CA GLU A 72 -0.69 6.90 0.94
C GLU A 72 0.72 7.50 1.13
N ILE A 73 1.26 7.38 2.35
CA ILE A 73 2.60 7.85 2.73
C ILE A 73 3.26 6.80 3.63
N ASP A 74 4.39 6.25 3.17
CA ASP A 74 5.17 5.34 3.99
C ASP A 74 5.91 6.07 5.12
N ILE A 75 5.85 5.49 6.32
CA ILE A 75 6.44 6.13 7.51
C ILE A 75 7.39 5.22 8.26
N ALA A 76 8.29 5.85 8.99
CA ALA A 76 9.36 5.22 9.75
C ALA A 76 9.60 5.97 11.04
N LEU A 77 9.85 5.27 12.15
CA LEU A 77 10.31 5.91 13.38
C LEU A 77 11.83 5.91 13.48
N THR A 78 12.39 7.09 13.76
CA THR A 78 13.79 7.22 14.19
C THR A 78 13.96 6.67 15.61
N ALA A 79 15.19 6.49 16.07
CA ALA A 79 15.53 5.97 17.41
C ALA A 79 14.94 6.82 18.56
N ASP A 80 14.84 8.13 18.35
CA ASP A 80 14.24 9.11 19.27
C ASP A 80 12.71 9.28 19.06
N GLY A 81 12.08 8.40 18.28
CA GLY A 81 10.62 8.35 18.13
C GLY A 81 10.02 9.44 17.25
N VAL A 82 10.82 10.06 16.37
CA VAL A 82 10.34 11.04 15.40
C VAL A 82 9.91 10.31 14.13
N PRO A 83 8.65 10.45 13.67
CA PRO A 83 8.24 9.88 12.40
C PRO A 83 8.83 10.67 11.23
N ILE A 84 9.46 9.94 10.32
CA ILE A 84 9.95 10.45 9.03
C ILE A 84 9.24 9.71 7.90
N VAL A 85 9.25 10.31 6.71
CA VAL A 85 8.67 9.68 5.52
C VAL A 85 9.76 8.90 4.79
N ALA A 86 9.57 7.58 4.70
CA ALA A 86 10.51 6.65 4.05
C ALA A 86 9.85 5.28 3.82
N HIS A 87 9.87 4.82 2.57
CA HIS A 87 9.33 3.51 2.18
C HIS A 87 10.10 2.34 2.84
N GLU A 88 11.39 2.18 2.55
CA GLU A 88 12.14 1.04 3.05
C GLU A 88 12.60 1.22 4.50
N PHE A 89 12.80 0.10 5.22
CA PHE A 89 13.22 0.11 6.62
C PHE A 89 14.58 0.77 6.82
N ASN A 90 15.33 0.87 5.73
CA ASN A 90 16.61 1.53 5.57
C ASN A 90 16.49 2.64 4.51
N VAL A 91 17.24 3.72 4.68
CA VAL A 91 17.25 4.84 3.73
C VAL A 91 18.30 4.71 2.62
N PHE A 92 18.96 3.54 2.49
CA PHE A 92 20.02 3.31 1.50
C PHE A 92 19.69 3.85 0.11
N ARG A 93 18.49 3.56 -0.41
CA ARG A 93 18.06 3.97 -1.76
C ARG A 93 17.85 5.49 -1.90
N VAL A 94 17.46 6.15 -0.82
CA VAL A 94 17.01 7.55 -0.82
C VAL A 94 17.97 8.52 -0.15
N ALA A 95 19.01 8.04 0.53
CA ALA A 95 20.08 8.85 1.11
C ALA A 95 21.45 8.16 1.03
N ALA A 96 22.49 8.98 0.79
CA ALA A 96 23.87 8.56 0.94
C ALA A 96 24.31 8.77 2.39
N LEU A 97 24.27 7.71 3.20
CA LEU A 97 24.77 7.70 4.57
C LEU A 97 26.00 6.80 4.69
N ASP A 98 26.86 7.10 5.66
CA ASP A 98 28.07 6.32 5.94
C ASP A 98 27.76 4.94 6.58
N GLU A 99 26.54 4.78 7.12
CA GLU A 99 26.09 3.57 7.80
C GLU A 99 24.87 2.96 7.07
N ASP A 100 24.94 1.66 6.76
CA ASP A 100 23.85 0.89 6.19
C ASP A 100 23.07 0.19 7.33
N LYS A 101 22.07 0.88 7.90
CA LYS A 101 21.28 0.35 9.03
C LYS A 101 19.83 0.84 8.98
N PRO A 102 18.89 0.15 9.68
CA PRO A 102 17.50 0.58 9.72
C PRO A 102 17.31 1.98 10.31
N VAL A 103 16.28 2.70 9.85
CA VAL A 103 15.89 4.05 10.31
C VAL A 103 15.78 4.11 11.84
N ARG A 104 15.20 3.08 12.46
CA ARG A 104 15.03 2.95 13.91
C ARG A 104 16.33 2.98 14.71
N LYS A 105 17.50 2.85 14.05
CA LYS A 105 18.83 2.94 14.66
C LYS A 105 19.52 4.30 14.48
N PHE A 106 18.87 5.25 13.81
CA PHE A 106 19.35 6.62 13.67
C PHE A 106 18.51 7.57 14.51
N LEU A 107 19.16 8.55 15.14
CA LEU A 107 18.46 9.70 15.72
C LEU A 107 17.98 10.62 14.60
N SER A 108 16.85 11.30 14.83
CA SER A 108 16.22 12.18 13.83
C SER A 108 17.19 13.19 13.21
N HIS A 109 18.00 13.87 14.03
CA HIS A 109 18.99 14.85 13.57
C HIS A 109 20.10 14.28 12.67
N GLN A 110 20.25 12.96 12.59
CA GLN A 110 21.23 12.31 11.72
C GLN A 110 20.70 12.13 10.29
N ILE A 111 19.38 12.01 10.13
CA ILE A 111 18.69 11.73 8.86
C ILE A 111 17.89 12.93 8.35
N VAL A 112 17.09 13.57 9.20
CA VAL A 112 16.22 14.69 8.80
C VAL A 112 17.07 15.83 8.25
N GLY A 113 16.69 16.36 7.10
CA GLY A 113 17.43 17.40 6.39
C GLY A 113 18.57 16.88 5.51
N ARG A 114 18.86 15.57 5.50
CA ARG A 114 19.82 15.01 4.54
C ARG A 114 19.29 15.10 3.11
N PRO A 115 20.14 15.39 2.11
CA PRO A 115 19.71 15.41 0.72
C PRO A 115 19.14 14.07 0.28
N VAL A 116 18.01 14.11 -0.42
CA VAL A 116 17.43 12.94 -1.06
C VAL A 116 18.18 12.65 -2.35
N ILE A 117 18.47 11.38 -2.60
CA ILE A 117 19.15 10.90 -3.81
C ILE A 117 18.25 9.96 -4.62
N ILE A 118 18.62 9.78 -5.89
CA ILE A 118 18.08 8.76 -6.79
C ILE A 118 19.27 7.95 -7.31
N ARG A 119 19.33 6.67 -6.96
CA ARG A 119 20.39 5.75 -7.38
C ARG A 119 20.16 5.27 -8.81
N GLU A 120 21.26 5.16 -9.57
CA GLU A 120 21.23 4.55 -10.89
C GLU A 120 21.13 3.03 -10.78
N ILE A 121 20.52 2.40 -11.79
CA ILE A 121 20.43 0.95 -11.91
C ILE A 121 21.46 0.49 -12.94
N GLU A 122 22.40 -0.34 -12.50
CA GLU A 122 23.52 -0.82 -13.30
C GLU A 122 23.46 -2.35 -13.39
N ASN A 123 23.13 -2.88 -14.58
CA ASN A 123 23.00 -4.32 -14.83
C ASN A 123 22.03 -5.04 -13.87
N GLY A 124 20.90 -4.41 -13.57
CA GLY A 124 19.89 -4.94 -12.67
C GLY A 124 20.27 -4.88 -11.19
N LYS A 125 21.22 -4.01 -10.83
CA LYS A 125 21.60 -3.73 -9.44
C LYS A 125 21.48 -2.25 -9.13
N ILE A 126 21.08 -1.93 -7.91
CA ILE A 126 21.05 -0.55 -7.43
C ILE A 126 22.49 -0.12 -7.12
N SER A 127 22.96 0.97 -7.73
CA SER A 127 24.34 1.41 -7.58
C SER A 127 24.61 2.03 -6.21
N GLU A 128 25.65 1.56 -5.52
CA GLU A 128 26.05 2.10 -4.21
C GLU A 128 26.71 3.48 -4.31
N THR A 129 27.32 3.81 -5.45
CA THR A 129 28.13 5.02 -5.63
C THR A 129 27.60 5.95 -6.72
N ASN A 130 26.84 5.43 -7.69
CA ASN A 130 26.27 6.25 -8.77
C ASN A 130 24.84 6.67 -8.43
N TYR A 131 24.69 7.95 -8.10
CA TYR A 131 23.40 8.54 -7.79
C TYR A 131 23.35 10.02 -8.15
N ARG A 132 22.15 10.52 -8.43
CA ARG A 132 21.87 11.94 -8.56
C ARG A 132 21.31 12.47 -7.23
N VAL A 133 21.86 13.58 -6.75
CA VAL A 133 21.31 14.34 -5.62
C VAL A 133 20.17 15.21 -6.13
N THR A 134 19.03 15.18 -5.44
CA THR A 134 17.86 16.01 -5.73
C THR A 134 17.94 17.35 -4.99
N ASP A 135 17.01 18.27 -5.25
CA ASP A 135 16.85 19.52 -4.50
C ASP A 135 16.04 19.34 -3.20
N GLN A 136 15.63 18.11 -2.89
CA GLN A 136 14.81 17.76 -1.74
C GLN A 136 15.65 17.20 -0.59
N THR A 137 15.07 17.22 0.61
CA THR A 137 15.66 16.63 1.81
C THR A 137 14.67 15.69 2.48
N ILE A 138 15.19 14.77 3.32
CA ILE A 138 14.33 13.91 4.13
C ILE A 138 13.60 14.77 5.16
N SER A 139 12.27 14.75 5.11
CA SER A 139 11.39 15.50 6.02
C SER A 139 10.83 14.63 7.13
N THR A 140 10.41 15.28 8.21
CA THR A 140 9.51 14.66 9.18
C THR A 140 8.12 14.48 8.56
N LEU A 141 7.35 13.55 9.11
CA LEU A 141 5.96 13.36 8.72
C LEU A 141 5.13 14.64 8.95
N GLU A 142 5.33 15.34 10.08
CA GLU A 142 4.61 16.59 10.39
C GLU A 142 4.83 17.67 9.33
N ASP A 143 6.07 17.88 8.86
CA ASP A 143 6.36 18.87 7.84
C ASP A 143 5.60 18.60 6.52
N ILE A 144 5.51 17.32 6.13
CA ILE A 144 4.79 16.91 4.92
C ILE A 144 3.28 17.05 5.11
N LEU A 145 2.72 16.50 6.20
CA LEU A 145 1.28 16.55 6.46
C LEU A 145 0.77 17.98 6.62
N ASP A 146 1.46 18.82 7.40
CA ASP A 146 1.04 20.21 7.62
C ASP A 146 1.03 20.99 6.31
N SER A 147 2.05 20.80 5.47
CA SER A 147 2.13 21.45 4.16
C SER A 147 1.06 20.94 3.20
N ALA A 148 0.81 19.63 3.18
CA ALA A 148 -0.17 19.03 2.30
C ALA A 148 -1.60 19.42 2.69
N ILE A 149 -1.92 19.41 3.99
CA ILE A 149 -3.23 19.85 4.52
C ILE A 149 -3.45 21.36 4.28
N GLN A 150 -2.39 22.17 4.30
CA GLN A 150 -2.50 23.58 3.95
C GLN A 150 -2.87 23.77 2.47
N VAL A 151 -2.33 22.94 1.57
CA VAL A 151 -2.62 22.99 0.13
C VAL A 151 -4.01 22.42 -0.18
N ASN A 152 -4.35 21.28 0.40
CA ASN A 152 -5.65 20.64 0.26
C ASN A 152 -6.20 20.22 1.64
N PRO A 153 -7.07 21.05 2.26
CA PRO A 153 -7.61 20.75 3.59
C PRO A 153 -8.58 19.56 3.61
N ASP A 154 -9.05 19.14 2.43
CA ASP A 154 -9.98 18.04 2.22
C ASP A 154 -9.29 16.71 1.88
N ALA A 155 -7.95 16.69 1.82
CA ALA A 155 -7.18 15.48 1.59
C ALA A 155 -7.26 14.50 2.77
N THR A 156 -7.28 13.21 2.45
CA THR A 156 -7.13 12.09 3.37
C THR A 156 -5.82 11.36 3.09
N PHE A 157 -5.05 11.12 4.15
CA PHE A 157 -3.78 10.42 4.10
C PHE A 157 -3.89 9.06 4.76
N ILE A 158 -3.34 8.03 4.11
CA ILE A 158 -3.16 6.70 4.70
C ILE A 158 -1.68 6.54 4.97
N LEU A 159 -1.29 6.47 6.24
CA LEU A 159 0.10 6.24 6.59
C LEU A 159 0.37 4.74 6.57
N ASP A 160 1.31 4.26 5.76
CA ASP A 160 1.76 2.87 5.82
C ASP A 160 2.80 2.71 6.94
N GLY A 161 2.30 2.21 8.07
CA GLY A 161 3.06 2.01 9.29
C GLY A 161 3.72 0.64 9.35
N ARG A 162 5.02 0.64 9.68
CA ARG A 162 5.84 -0.57 9.82
C ARG A 162 5.32 -1.51 10.91
N ASP A 163 5.62 -2.78 10.74
CA ASP A 163 5.03 -3.88 11.52
C ASP A 163 5.31 -3.78 13.03
N ASP A 164 6.51 -3.38 13.45
CA ASP A 164 6.87 -3.20 14.87
C ASP A 164 6.70 -1.76 15.40
N GLU A 165 6.14 -0.84 14.62
CA GLU A 165 6.06 0.59 14.98
C GLU A 165 4.62 1.10 15.07
N ALA A 166 3.64 0.38 14.52
CA ALA A 166 2.26 0.86 14.42
C ALA A 166 1.68 1.33 15.76
N HIS A 167 1.87 0.59 16.85
CA HIS A 167 1.37 0.99 18.16
C HIS A 167 1.95 2.31 18.68
N LEU A 168 3.23 2.60 18.38
CA LEU A 168 3.88 3.87 18.70
C LEU A 168 3.35 5.00 17.83
N ILE A 169 3.09 4.72 16.55
CA ILE A 169 2.50 5.70 15.62
C ILE A 169 1.07 6.03 16.02
N VAL A 170 0.26 5.07 16.47
CA VAL A 170 -1.08 5.33 17.01
C VAL A 170 -1.01 6.28 18.20
N ALA A 171 -0.14 5.99 19.17
CA ALA A 171 0.06 6.88 20.32
C ALA A 171 0.48 8.28 19.88
N TRP A 172 1.41 8.38 18.92
CA TRP A 172 1.82 9.65 18.33
C TRP A 172 0.65 10.40 17.67
N LEU A 173 -0.11 9.75 16.78
CA LEU A 173 -1.25 10.37 16.09
C LEU A 173 -2.34 10.83 17.06
N SER A 174 -2.55 10.11 18.16
CA SER A 174 -3.61 10.40 19.13
C SER A 174 -3.49 11.78 19.78
N TYR A 175 -2.29 12.36 19.84
CA TYR A 175 -2.06 13.70 20.38
C TYR A 175 -2.22 14.82 19.33
N ARG A 176 -2.46 14.50 18.06
CA ARG A 176 -2.43 15.45 16.93
C ARG A 176 -3.82 15.72 16.39
N SER A 177 -4.57 16.51 17.15
CA SER A 177 -5.95 16.88 16.79
C SER A 177 -6.12 17.52 15.41
N ALA A 178 -5.07 18.16 14.87
CA ALA A 178 -5.07 18.70 13.51
C ALA A 178 -5.26 17.63 12.41
N TYR A 179 -4.96 16.36 12.72
CA TYR A 179 -5.01 15.23 11.78
C TYR A 179 -6.27 14.37 11.94
N PHE A 180 -7.11 14.64 12.94
CA PHE A 180 -8.34 13.89 13.18
C PHE A 180 -9.29 14.00 11.99
N GLY A 181 -9.78 12.85 11.52
CA GLY A 181 -10.66 12.77 10.34
C GLY A 181 -9.96 13.06 9.01
N LYS A 182 -8.62 13.11 8.99
CA LYS A 182 -7.80 13.33 7.79
C LYS A 182 -6.71 12.28 7.61
N VAL A 183 -6.22 11.69 8.69
CA VAL A 183 -5.13 10.72 8.65
C VAL A 183 -5.60 9.40 9.24
N ALA A 184 -5.30 8.31 8.54
CA ALA A 184 -5.49 6.95 9.03
C ALA A 184 -4.16 6.19 9.01
N LEU A 185 -4.04 5.16 9.84
CA LEU A 185 -2.87 4.29 9.87
C LEU A 185 -3.20 2.92 9.27
N LEU A 186 -2.55 2.60 8.16
CA LEU A 186 -2.38 1.23 7.69
C LEU A 186 -1.29 0.57 8.53
N PHE A 187 -1.51 -0.66 8.99
CA PHE A 187 -0.46 -1.39 9.71
C PHE A 187 -0.45 -2.88 9.40
N TYR A 188 0.78 -3.41 9.33
CA TYR A 188 1.02 -4.83 9.14
C TYR A 188 0.88 -5.61 10.45
N THR A 189 0.35 -6.83 10.35
CA THR A 189 -0.01 -7.61 11.55
C THR A 189 1.12 -8.49 12.08
N PHE A 190 2.31 -8.48 11.45
CA PHE A 190 3.37 -9.47 11.66
C PHE A 190 3.85 -9.58 13.11
N LYS A 191 3.78 -8.49 13.87
CA LYS A 191 4.30 -8.38 15.24
C LYS A 191 3.21 -8.39 16.31
N TYR A 192 1.95 -8.50 15.89
CA TYR A 192 0.79 -8.51 16.76
C TYR A 192 0.17 -9.90 16.75
N ILE A 193 -0.06 -10.47 17.93
CA ILE A 193 -0.56 -11.84 18.06
C ILE A 193 -2.03 -11.87 17.63
N ASP A 194 -2.77 -10.86 18.10
CA ASP A 194 -4.19 -10.62 17.86
C ASP A 194 -4.49 -9.13 18.16
N GLY A 195 -5.77 -8.77 18.08
CA GLY A 195 -6.25 -7.42 18.40
C GLY A 195 -6.00 -7.00 19.85
N ASP A 196 -6.10 -7.92 20.82
CA ASP A 196 -5.85 -7.62 22.24
C ASP A 196 -4.38 -7.24 22.45
N HIS A 197 -3.45 -8.00 21.88
CA HIS A 197 -2.01 -7.70 21.97
C HIS A 197 -1.68 -6.36 21.33
N PHE A 198 -2.24 -6.04 20.16
CA PHE A 198 -2.07 -4.72 19.53
C PHE A 198 -2.53 -3.59 20.46
N VAL A 199 -3.73 -3.72 21.03
CA VAL A 199 -4.29 -2.73 21.95
C VAL A 199 -3.41 -2.53 23.18
N GLN A 200 -2.93 -3.62 23.80
CA GLN A 200 -2.04 -3.55 24.97
C GLN A 200 -0.74 -2.82 24.66
N LEU A 201 -0.17 -3.04 23.47
CA LEU A 201 1.04 -2.34 23.04
C LEU A 201 0.78 -0.84 22.80
N VAL A 202 -0.37 -0.48 22.24
CA VAL A 202 -0.77 0.93 22.10
C VAL A 202 -0.91 1.58 23.46
N GLU A 203 -1.61 0.95 24.41
CA GLU A 203 -1.76 1.47 25.78
C GLU A 203 -0.42 1.62 26.51
N SER A 204 0.50 0.68 26.28
CA SER A 204 1.86 0.74 26.84
C SER A 204 2.71 1.87 26.25
N ALA A 205 2.31 2.41 25.08
CA ALA A 205 2.95 3.55 24.44
C ALA A 205 2.38 4.91 24.92
N ASP A 206 1.56 4.93 25.97
CA ASP A 206 0.98 6.13 26.60
C ASP A 206 0.20 7.03 25.61
N PRO A 207 -0.85 6.50 24.97
CA PRO A 207 -1.65 7.23 23.98
C PRO A 207 -2.60 8.22 24.68
N GLU A 208 -3.08 9.22 23.94
CA GLU A 208 -4.15 10.09 24.42
C GLU A 208 -5.40 9.24 24.74
N PRO A 209 -6.11 9.49 25.87
CA PRO A 209 -7.21 8.62 26.33
C PRO A 209 -8.31 8.28 25.31
N ARG A 210 -8.54 9.12 24.29
CA ARG A 210 -9.57 8.96 23.26
C ARG A 210 -9.03 8.40 21.94
N TRP A 211 -7.78 7.93 21.90
CA TRP A 211 -7.13 7.40 20.69
C TRP A 211 -8.00 6.39 19.94
N ARG A 212 -8.75 5.58 20.70
CA ARG A 212 -9.68 4.56 20.22
C ARG A 212 -10.72 5.09 19.25
N GLN A 213 -11.14 6.35 19.43
CA GLN A 213 -12.15 7.02 18.59
C GLN A 213 -11.53 8.02 17.61
N THR A 214 -10.30 8.50 17.87
CA THR A 214 -9.70 9.60 17.11
C THR A 214 -8.68 9.17 16.06
N VAL A 215 -8.14 7.94 16.16
CA VAL A 215 -7.16 7.40 15.22
C VAL A 215 -7.80 6.27 14.40
N PRO A 216 -8.17 6.51 13.12
CA PRO A 216 -8.65 5.48 12.23
C PRO A 216 -7.53 4.52 11.82
N LEU A 217 -7.85 3.23 11.82
CA LEU A 217 -6.90 2.15 11.59
C LEU A 217 -7.35 1.24 10.45
N MET A 218 -6.37 0.69 9.74
CA MET A 218 -6.54 -0.28 8.68
C MET A 218 -5.53 -1.42 8.86
N PRO A 219 -5.88 -2.54 9.51
CA PRO A 219 -5.01 -3.71 9.54
C PRO A 219 -4.83 -4.31 8.15
N MET A 220 -3.61 -4.73 7.83
CA MET A 220 -3.26 -5.42 6.60
C MET A 220 -2.75 -6.83 6.86
N LEU A 221 -3.44 -7.82 6.28
CA LEU A 221 -2.96 -9.21 6.25
C LEU A 221 -2.50 -9.56 4.85
N PHE A 222 -1.20 -9.84 4.70
CA PHE A 222 -0.69 -10.43 3.47
C PHE A 222 -1.07 -11.91 3.37
N PRO A 223 -1.26 -12.45 2.15
CA PRO A 223 -1.51 -13.87 1.96
C PRO A 223 -0.54 -14.79 2.71
N MET A 224 0.77 -14.55 2.58
CA MET A 224 1.78 -15.37 3.25
C MET A 224 1.85 -15.15 4.76
N GLU A 225 1.32 -14.03 5.25
CA GLU A 225 1.17 -13.82 6.69
C GLU A 225 0.05 -14.69 7.26
N MET A 226 -1.06 -14.85 6.53
CA MET A 226 -2.16 -15.74 6.94
C MET A 226 -1.65 -17.19 7.12
N VAL A 227 -0.72 -17.62 6.27
CA VAL A 227 -0.04 -18.92 6.40
C VAL A 227 0.78 -19.01 7.69
N ARG A 228 1.52 -17.94 8.04
CA ARG A 228 2.26 -17.86 9.32
C ARG A 228 1.30 -17.99 10.49
N ILE A 229 0.19 -17.24 10.50
CA ILE A 229 -0.81 -17.29 11.58
C ILE A 229 -1.42 -18.70 11.68
N ALA A 230 -1.75 -19.34 10.56
CA ALA A 230 -2.26 -20.72 10.56
C ALA A 230 -1.25 -21.71 11.17
N ARG A 231 0.05 -21.55 10.87
CA ARG A 231 1.11 -22.35 11.49
C ARG A 231 1.24 -22.09 12.98
N ASP A 232 1.15 -20.84 13.40
CA ASP A 232 1.17 -20.45 14.82
C ASP A 232 -0.03 -21.04 15.59
N LEU A 233 -1.17 -21.25 14.91
CA LEU A 233 -2.34 -21.98 15.43
C LEU A 233 -2.23 -23.51 15.35
N GLY A 234 -1.10 -24.04 14.88
CA GLY A 234 -0.80 -25.49 14.88
C GLY A 234 -0.97 -26.19 13.53
N HIS A 235 -1.30 -25.48 12.46
CA HIS A 235 -1.47 -26.08 11.12
C HIS A 235 -0.14 -26.10 10.35
N SER A 236 0.60 -27.21 10.44
CA SER A 236 1.92 -27.34 9.79
C SER A 236 1.90 -27.20 8.26
N HIS A 237 0.89 -27.78 7.60
CA HIS A 237 0.67 -27.77 6.15
C HIS A 237 -0.75 -27.26 5.88
N PRO A 238 -0.97 -25.95 6.06
CA PRO A 238 -2.33 -25.43 6.13
C PRO A 238 -3.01 -25.47 4.76
N THR A 239 -4.24 -25.95 4.76
CA THR A 239 -5.20 -25.90 3.64
C THR A 239 -5.75 -24.48 3.46
N VAL A 240 -6.43 -24.20 2.34
CA VAL A 240 -7.11 -22.92 2.11
C VAL A 240 -8.06 -22.56 3.26
N ASP A 241 -8.84 -23.54 3.76
CA ASP A 241 -9.78 -23.35 4.86
C ASP A 241 -9.08 -22.95 6.16
N GLU A 242 -7.94 -23.58 6.47
CA GLU A 242 -7.17 -23.29 7.69
C GLU A 242 -6.47 -21.92 7.59
N ILE A 243 -5.93 -21.56 6.42
CA ILE A 243 -5.34 -20.23 6.18
C ILE A 243 -6.42 -19.15 6.30
N TYR A 244 -7.57 -19.35 5.67
CA TYR A 244 -8.71 -18.44 5.78
C TYR A 244 -9.22 -18.33 7.22
N GLY A 245 -9.37 -19.45 7.92
CA GLY A 245 -9.80 -19.49 9.32
C GLY A 245 -8.86 -18.73 10.25
N ALA A 246 -7.55 -18.86 10.04
CA ALA A 246 -6.53 -18.11 10.78
C ALA A 246 -6.62 -16.59 10.51
N ALA A 247 -6.79 -16.20 9.25
CA ALA A 247 -6.95 -14.80 8.88
C ALA A 247 -8.24 -14.19 9.46
N LYS A 248 -9.34 -14.94 9.39
CA LYS A 248 -10.63 -14.58 9.97
C LYS A 248 -10.52 -14.39 11.48
N TYR A 249 -9.88 -15.33 12.19
CA TYR A 249 -9.63 -15.24 13.63
C TYR A 249 -8.93 -13.93 14.00
N TRP A 250 -7.86 -13.58 13.27
CA TRP A 250 -7.13 -12.35 13.54
C TRP A 250 -8.00 -11.11 13.30
N ILE A 251 -8.73 -11.05 12.18
CA ILE A 251 -9.64 -9.94 11.87
C ILE A 251 -10.77 -9.82 12.89
N ASP A 252 -11.38 -10.94 13.32
CA ASP A 252 -12.41 -10.93 14.35
C ASP A 252 -11.86 -10.39 15.67
N SER A 253 -10.64 -10.77 16.04
CA SER A 253 -10.01 -10.35 17.29
C SER A 253 -9.78 -8.83 17.35
N VAL A 254 -9.40 -8.21 16.23
CA VAL A 254 -9.21 -6.75 16.15
C VAL A 254 -10.54 -6.01 16.04
N LEU A 255 -11.52 -6.57 15.33
CA LEU A 255 -12.86 -5.98 15.21
C LEU A 255 -13.67 -6.08 16.50
N ALA A 256 -13.33 -7.02 17.40
CA ALA A 256 -13.91 -7.12 18.74
C ALA A 256 -13.43 -6.00 19.68
N GLN A 257 -12.32 -5.34 19.35
CA GLN A 257 -11.81 -4.21 20.13
C GLN A 257 -12.68 -2.97 19.93
N ASP A 258 -12.81 -2.16 20.97
CA ASP A 258 -13.43 -0.83 20.87
C ASP A 258 -12.43 0.17 20.30
N ILE A 259 -12.04 -0.01 19.04
CA ILE A 259 -11.13 0.88 18.29
C ILE A 259 -11.69 1.20 16.90
N CYS A 260 -11.28 2.33 16.33
CA CYS A 260 -11.74 2.80 15.03
C CYS A 260 -11.06 2.03 13.88
N ILE A 261 -11.52 0.80 13.60
CA ILE A 261 -11.17 0.11 12.34
C ILE A 261 -12.12 0.59 11.24
N PHE A 262 -11.61 1.33 10.26
CA PHE A 262 -12.44 1.83 9.15
C PHE A 262 -12.34 0.94 7.90
N ALA A 263 -11.22 0.24 7.73
CA ALA A 263 -10.98 -0.65 6.60
C ALA A 263 -10.15 -1.86 7.01
N VAL A 264 -10.23 -2.96 6.26
CA VAL A 264 -9.28 -4.08 6.31
C VAL A 264 -8.60 -4.19 4.96
N GLN A 265 -7.27 -4.32 4.93
CA GLN A 265 -6.51 -4.50 3.69
C GLN A 265 -6.03 -5.93 3.50
N THR A 266 -6.14 -6.44 2.28
CA THR A 266 -5.45 -7.66 1.85
C THR A 266 -5.10 -7.60 0.36
N MET A 267 -4.23 -8.49 -0.12
CA MET A 267 -3.77 -8.48 -1.52
C MET A 267 -4.56 -9.48 -2.37
N LEU A 268 -5.10 -9.01 -3.49
CA LEU A 268 -5.97 -9.82 -4.36
C LEU A 268 -5.28 -10.14 -5.67
N SER A 269 -5.08 -11.44 -5.96
CA SER A 269 -4.65 -11.89 -7.28
C SER A 269 -5.68 -12.74 -8.01
N TYR A 270 -6.65 -13.34 -7.29
CA TYR A 270 -7.68 -14.24 -7.84
C TYR A 270 -7.10 -15.47 -8.57
N VAL A 271 -5.93 -15.95 -8.14
CA VAL A 271 -5.44 -17.27 -8.53
C VAL A 271 -5.90 -18.32 -7.53
N SER A 272 -6.04 -19.56 -7.99
CA SER A 272 -6.41 -20.71 -7.18
C SER A 272 -5.48 -21.88 -7.46
N GLU A 273 -5.23 -22.70 -6.46
CA GLU A 273 -4.41 -23.91 -6.57
C GLU A 273 -4.88 -24.83 -7.71
N ASP A 274 -6.18 -24.81 -8.04
CA ASP A 274 -6.78 -25.57 -9.15
C ASP A 274 -6.21 -25.22 -10.53
N THR A 275 -5.53 -24.08 -10.64
CA THR A 275 -4.86 -23.63 -11.88
C THR A 275 -3.42 -24.14 -12.01
N LEU A 276 -2.88 -24.79 -10.99
CA LEU A 276 -1.51 -25.30 -10.98
C LEU A 276 -1.40 -26.68 -11.64
N GLU A 277 -0.29 -26.89 -12.33
CA GLU A 277 0.09 -28.20 -12.86
C GLU A 277 0.50 -29.17 -11.72
N ASP A 278 0.41 -30.48 -11.97
CA ASP A 278 0.77 -31.52 -10.99
C ASP A 278 2.24 -31.40 -10.50
N ALA A 279 3.13 -30.85 -11.34
CA ALA A 279 4.54 -30.67 -11.04
C ALA A 279 4.87 -29.50 -10.09
N ALA A 280 3.89 -28.66 -9.74
CA ALA A 280 4.10 -27.53 -8.84
C ALA A 280 4.62 -27.99 -7.46
N THR A 281 5.63 -27.29 -6.96
CA THR A 281 6.23 -27.50 -5.63
C THR A 281 5.24 -27.15 -4.52
N GLU A 282 5.48 -27.66 -3.31
CA GLU A 282 4.61 -27.34 -2.17
C GLU A 282 4.66 -25.85 -1.80
N ASP A 283 5.80 -25.17 -1.98
CA ASP A 283 5.89 -23.72 -1.74
C ASP A 283 5.06 -22.91 -2.73
N GLU A 284 5.03 -23.33 -4.00
CA GLU A 284 4.15 -22.72 -5.02
C GLU A 284 2.67 -22.97 -4.71
N ARG A 285 2.31 -24.21 -4.36
CA ARG A 285 0.94 -24.57 -3.97
C ARG A 285 0.49 -23.75 -2.76
N LEU A 286 1.34 -23.63 -1.74
CA LEU A 286 1.06 -22.86 -0.54
C LEU A 286 0.81 -21.38 -0.83
N ALA A 287 1.59 -20.78 -1.75
CA ALA A 287 1.36 -19.39 -2.17
C ALA A 287 0.01 -19.20 -2.89
N TYR A 288 -0.42 -20.18 -3.69
CA TYR A 288 -1.73 -20.14 -4.35
C TYR A 288 -2.87 -20.34 -3.35
N ARG A 289 -2.75 -21.30 -2.42
CA ARG A 289 -3.72 -21.48 -1.31
C ARG A 289 -3.86 -20.21 -0.49
N ALA A 290 -2.75 -19.53 -0.22
CA ALA A 290 -2.74 -18.25 0.49
C ALA A 290 -3.46 -17.14 -0.28
N SER A 291 -3.28 -17.05 -1.59
CA SER A 291 -3.99 -16.07 -2.43
C SER A 291 -5.50 -16.33 -2.49
N GLU A 292 -5.90 -17.60 -2.56
CA GLU A 292 -7.30 -17.99 -2.50
C GLU A 292 -7.92 -17.65 -1.13
N ALA A 293 -7.21 -17.94 -0.04
CA ALA A 293 -7.64 -17.58 1.31
C ALA A 293 -7.79 -16.05 1.49
N SER A 294 -6.88 -15.26 0.91
CA SER A 294 -6.99 -13.80 0.87
C SER A 294 -8.26 -13.33 0.15
N THR A 295 -8.57 -13.94 -1.00
CA THR A 295 -9.82 -13.67 -1.72
C THR A 295 -11.03 -13.99 -0.85
N ARG A 296 -11.04 -15.13 -0.14
CA ARG A 296 -12.12 -15.48 0.78
C ARG A 296 -12.24 -14.51 1.96
N LEU A 297 -11.12 -14.01 2.50
CA LEU A 297 -11.13 -12.98 3.53
C LEU A 297 -11.77 -11.69 3.02
N ALA A 298 -11.47 -11.28 1.78
CA ALA A 298 -12.10 -10.12 1.16
C ALA A 298 -13.62 -10.28 1.04
N TYR A 299 -14.11 -11.43 0.58
CA TYR A 299 -15.56 -11.73 0.56
C TYR A 299 -16.17 -11.69 1.96
N TYR A 300 -15.47 -12.23 2.96
CA TYR A 300 -15.89 -12.19 4.36
C TYR A 300 -16.07 -10.73 4.84
N VAL A 301 -15.04 -9.90 4.73
CA VAL A 301 -15.09 -8.48 5.11
C VAL A 301 -16.19 -7.73 4.36
N LYS A 302 -16.41 -8.05 3.08
CA LYS A 302 -17.32 -7.31 2.21
C LYS A 302 -18.78 -7.71 2.33
N PHE A 303 -19.09 -8.99 2.57
CA PHE A 303 -20.46 -9.51 2.43
C PHE A 303 -20.94 -10.36 3.59
N ASP A 304 -20.09 -10.71 4.55
CA ASP A 304 -20.57 -11.45 5.72
C ASP A 304 -21.61 -10.62 6.48
N ARG A 305 -22.78 -11.24 6.70
CA ARG A 305 -23.93 -10.55 7.29
C ARG A 305 -23.63 -10.05 8.69
N ASP A 306 -23.01 -10.88 9.52
CA ASP A 306 -22.79 -10.57 10.92
C ASP A 306 -21.73 -9.45 11.05
N ILE A 307 -20.71 -9.44 10.17
CA ILE A 307 -19.77 -8.33 10.05
C ILE A 307 -20.46 -7.03 9.62
N LYS A 308 -21.33 -7.08 8.60
CA LYS A 308 -22.02 -5.86 8.13
C LYS A 308 -23.08 -5.36 9.09
N GLU A 309 -23.69 -6.22 9.89
CA GLU A 309 -24.56 -5.82 11.00
C GLU A 309 -23.78 -5.13 12.11
N ALA A 310 -22.61 -5.67 12.49
CA ALA A 310 -21.78 -5.10 13.56
C ALA A 310 -20.97 -3.86 13.13
N ARG A 311 -20.51 -3.84 11.88
CA ARG A 311 -19.60 -2.83 11.31
C ARG A 311 -20.08 -2.44 9.89
N PRO A 312 -21.24 -1.76 9.75
CA PRO A 312 -21.85 -1.46 8.45
C PRO A 312 -20.95 -0.61 7.54
N ASN A 313 -20.08 0.21 8.13
CA ASN A 313 -19.21 1.13 7.40
C ASN A 313 -17.79 0.56 7.16
N LEU A 314 -17.51 -0.68 7.58
CA LEU A 314 -16.21 -1.31 7.37
C LEU A 314 -15.94 -1.47 5.87
N LYS A 315 -14.86 -0.86 5.41
CA LYS A 315 -14.41 -0.90 4.02
C LYS A 315 -13.45 -2.06 3.79
N LEU A 316 -13.38 -2.53 2.55
CA LEU A 316 -12.33 -3.44 2.08
C LEU A 316 -11.31 -2.64 1.26
N SER A 317 -10.03 -2.79 1.59
CA SER A 317 -8.91 -2.22 0.85
C SER A 317 -8.05 -3.31 0.19
N THR A 318 -7.38 -2.97 -0.90
CA THR A 318 -6.34 -3.79 -1.54
C THR A 318 -5.24 -2.88 -2.09
N GLY A 319 -4.11 -3.46 -2.48
CA GLY A 319 -3.04 -2.77 -3.20
C GLY A 319 -2.91 -3.23 -4.65
N THR A 320 -2.48 -2.32 -5.52
CA THR A 320 -1.87 -2.62 -6.83
C THR A 320 -0.37 -2.31 -6.71
N ARG A 321 0.47 -3.33 -6.59
CA ARG A 321 1.92 -3.20 -6.35
C ARG A 321 2.74 -3.63 -7.56
N SER A 322 3.17 -2.66 -8.37
CA SER A 322 3.98 -2.88 -9.57
C SER A 322 5.42 -3.23 -9.21
N TYR A 323 6.21 -3.65 -10.20
CA TYR A 323 7.66 -3.76 -10.00
C TYR A 323 8.26 -2.35 -9.86
N ASP A 324 9.33 -2.22 -9.08
CA ASP A 324 10.02 -0.93 -8.91
C ASP A 324 10.87 -0.59 -10.14
N PHE A 325 11.52 -1.60 -10.74
CA PHE A 325 12.19 -1.47 -12.03
C PHE A 325 12.31 -2.80 -12.78
N SER A 326 12.66 -2.73 -14.06
CA SER A 326 13.05 -3.89 -14.86
C SER A 326 14.42 -3.71 -15.49
N ALA A 327 15.19 -4.78 -15.60
CA ALA A 327 16.52 -4.76 -16.19
C ALA A 327 16.79 -6.02 -17.01
N VAL A 328 17.63 -5.90 -18.04
CA VAL A 328 18.10 -7.05 -18.81
C VAL A 328 19.35 -7.60 -18.13
N THR A 329 19.24 -8.79 -17.56
CA THR A 329 20.34 -9.52 -16.92
C THR A 329 20.55 -10.83 -17.66
N GLN A 330 21.79 -11.12 -18.09
CA GLN A 330 22.13 -12.35 -18.81
C GLN A 330 21.21 -12.63 -20.03
N GLY A 331 20.80 -11.58 -20.74
CA GLY A 331 19.94 -11.67 -21.93
C GLY A 331 18.45 -11.89 -21.66
N LYS A 332 18.01 -11.89 -20.38
CA LYS A 332 16.59 -11.95 -20.00
C LYS A 332 16.17 -10.67 -19.30
N ARG A 333 14.99 -10.15 -19.62
CA ARG A 333 14.37 -9.06 -18.85
C ARG A 333 13.81 -9.64 -17.56
N LEU A 334 14.25 -9.11 -16.43
CA LEU A 334 13.74 -9.42 -15.09
C LEU A 334 13.07 -8.18 -14.51
N GLN A 335 12.11 -8.41 -13.62
CA GLN A 335 11.43 -7.40 -12.81
C GLN A 335 11.96 -7.49 -11.38
N PHE A 336 12.04 -6.35 -10.71
CA PHE A 336 12.62 -6.24 -9.38
C PHE A 336 11.72 -5.43 -8.47
N HIS A 337 11.71 -5.79 -7.19
CA HIS A 337 11.25 -4.90 -6.12
C HIS A 337 12.43 -4.53 -5.21
N ASN A 338 12.22 -3.50 -4.40
CA ASN A 338 13.13 -3.10 -3.34
C ASN A 338 12.84 -3.95 -2.10
N GLU A 339 13.84 -4.67 -1.63
CA GLU A 339 13.76 -5.46 -0.41
C GLU A 339 13.59 -4.53 0.80
N PHE A 340 12.54 -4.74 1.59
CA PHE A 340 12.13 -3.78 2.63
C PHE A 340 13.21 -3.50 3.67
N PHE A 341 14.00 -4.49 4.10
CA PHE A 341 14.98 -4.32 5.19
C PHE A 341 16.24 -3.57 4.77
N THR A 342 16.66 -3.74 3.51
CA THR A 342 17.96 -3.26 2.99
C THR A 342 17.81 -2.15 1.95
N GLY A 343 16.64 -2.04 1.31
CA GLY A 343 16.41 -1.17 0.15
C GLY A 343 17.19 -1.59 -1.09
N ARG A 344 17.66 -2.84 -1.14
CA ARG A 344 18.40 -3.40 -2.28
C ARG A 344 17.46 -4.11 -3.24
N GLU A 345 17.94 -4.35 -4.44
CA GLU A 345 17.17 -5.09 -5.43
C GLU A 345 16.91 -6.54 -5.02
N GLU A 346 15.68 -7.00 -5.23
CA GLU A 346 15.32 -8.40 -5.20
C GLU A 346 14.53 -8.72 -6.48
N ALA A 347 15.01 -9.71 -7.23
CA ALA A 347 14.32 -10.15 -8.42
C ALA A 347 12.98 -10.78 -8.03
N TRP A 348 11.93 -10.47 -8.80
CA TRP A 348 10.67 -11.18 -8.68
C TRP A 348 10.88 -12.68 -8.90
N ASP A 349 10.04 -13.48 -8.25
CA ASP A 349 9.99 -14.91 -8.45
C ASP A 349 9.91 -15.22 -9.96
N THR A 350 10.69 -16.19 -10.41
CA THR A 350 10.70 -16.68 -11.81
C THR A 350 9.95 -18.00 -11.98
N ASP A 351 9.40 -18.52 -10.87
CA ASP A 351 8.58 -19.73 -10.82
C ASP A 351 7.07 -19.38 -10.86
N LEU A 352 6.18 -20.32 -10.53
CA LEU A 352 4.74 -20.10 -10.67
C LEU A 352 4.20 -18.98 -9.74
N ARG A 353 4.95 -18.56 -8.71
CA ARG A 353 4.60 -17.42 -7.85
C ARG A 353 4.68 -16.08 -8.57
N HIS A 354 5.42 -16.02 -9.68
CA HIS A 354 5.47 -14.87 -10.58
C HIS A 354 4.07 -14.41 -10.99
N TYR A 355 3.17 -15.36 -11.31
CA TYR A 355 1.81 -15.05 -11.74
C TYR A 355 0.98 -14.36 -10.65
N ILE A 356 1.21 -14.69 -9.37
CA ILE A 356 0.57 -14.00 -8.25
C ILE A 356 1.02 -12.54 -8.24
N ARG A 357 2.33 -12.28 -8.30
CA ARG A 357 2.90 -10.93 -8.28
C ARG A 357 2.43 -10.10 -9.47
N CYS A 358 2.51 -10.67 -10.68
CA CYS A 358 2.03 -9.98 -11.88
C CYS A 358 0.57 -9.57 -11.75
N ARG A 359 -0.29 -10.45 -11.25
CA ARG A 359 -1.71 -10.13 -11.04
C ARG A 359 -1.93 -9.07 -9.96
N GLN A 360 -1.17 -9.10 -8.86
CA GLN A 360 -1.21 -8.06 -7.82
C GLN A 360 -0.65 -6.72 -8.30
N GLY A 361 0.27 -6.72 -9.28
CA GLY A 361 0.87 -5.51 -9.84
C GLY A 361 0.20 -4.96 -11.09
N THR A 362 -0.85 -5.61 -11.59
CA THR A 362 -1.57 -5.16 -12.78
C THR A 362 -2.81 -4.35 -12.40
N PRO A 363 -2.91 -3.07 -12.79
CA PRO A 363 -4.12 -2.27 -12.61
C PRO A 363 -5.38 -2.98 -13.13
N GLY A 364 -6.48 -2.83 -12.40
CA GLY A 364 -7.76 -3.46 -12.72
C GLY A 364 -7.91 -4.91 -12.30
N ILE A 365 -6.83 -5.67 -12.07
CA ILE A 365 -6.95 -7.04 -11.58
C ILE A 365 -7.62 -7.08 -10.20
N PRO A 366 -7.19 -6.29 -9.19
CA PRO A 366 -7.89 -6.26 -7.90
C PRO A 366 -9.37 -5.86 -8.01
N LEU A 367 -9.74 -5.12 -9.07
CA LEU A 367 -11.07 -4.58 -9.35
C LEU A 367 -12.02 -5.53 -10.11
N LEU A 368 -11.55 -6.70 -10.57
CA LEU A 368 -12.33 -7.60 -11.46
C LEU A 368 -13.70 -8.01 -10.90
N HIS A 369 -13.82 -8.13 -9.58
CA HIS A 369 -15.02 -8.63 -8.89
C HIS A 369 -15.82 -7.54 -8.17
N ASP A 370 -15.52 -6.25 -8.40
CA ASP A 370 -16.18 -5.13 -7.70
C ASP A 370 -16.17 -5.27 -6.16
N LEU A 371 -15.11 -5.90 -5.63
CA LEU A 371 -14.94 -6.19 -4.21
C LEU A 371 -14.43 -4.97 -3.42
N PRO A 372 -13.23 -4.43 -3.72
CA PRO A 372 -12.63 -3.42 -2.86
C PRO A 372 -13.42 -2.11 -2.90
N ASP A 373 -13.51 -1.47 -1.74
CA ASP A 373 -13.93 -0.08 -1.60
C ASP A 373 -12.76 0.89 -1.82
N LEU A 374 -11.53 0.42 -1.58
CA LEU A 374 -10.28 1.19 -1.64
C LEU A 374 -9.20 0.42 -2.40
N VAL A 375 -8.43 1.11 -3.24
CA VAL A 375 -7.23 0.57 -3.89
C VAL A 375 -6.07 1.54 -3.72
N ILE A 376 -5.01 1.13 -3.02
CA ILE A 376 -3.74 1.84 -2.98
C ILE A 376 -2.91 1.41 -4.18
N SER A 377 -2.61 2.33 -5.09
CA SER A 377 -2.07 1.96 -6.41
C SER A 377 -0.81 2.73 -6.77
N ASP A 378 0.20 1.99 -7.22
CA ASP A 378 1.39 2.53 -7.91
C ASP A 378 1.06 3.18 -9.26
N ARG A 379 -0.10 2.86 -9.83
CA ARG A 379 -0.55 3.28 -11.17
C ARG A 379 -2.00 3.74 -11.07
N SER A 380 -2.24 4.73 -10.21
CA SER A 380 -3.58 5.17 -9.84
C SER A 380 -4.40 5.69 -11.03
N GLU A 381 -3.74 6.33 -12.00
CA GLU A 381 -4.35 6.79 -13.25
C GLU A 381 -4.94 5.63 -14.05
N ASP A 382 -4.23 4.51 -14.11
CA ASP A 382 -4.64 3.33 -14.87
C ASP A 382 -5.84 2.67 -14.22
N ASP A 383 -5.82 2.51 -12.89
CA ASP A 383 -6.97 1.99 -12.14
C ASP A 383 -8.21 2.89 -12.33
N MET A 384 -8.04 4.21 -12.23
CA MET A 384 -9.13 5.18 -12.43
C MET A 384 -9.65 5.21 -13.89
N ALA A 385 -8.75 5.13 -14.87
CA ALA A 385 -9.09 5.04 -16.29
C ALA A 385 -9.86 3.76 -16.61
N LEU A 386 -9.42 2.62 -16.08
CA LEU A 386 -10.12 1.34 -16.22
C LEU A 386 -11.54 1.40 -15.64
N LEU A 387 -11.72 2.06 -14.50
CA LEU A 387 -13.04 2.27 -13.91
C LEU A 387 -13.94 3.18 -14.75
N ALA A 388 -13.36 4.22 -15.37
CA ALA A 388 -14.06 5.08 -16.32
C ALA A 388 -14.52 4.31 -17.57
N TRP A 389 -13.63 3.53 -18.19
CA TRP A 389 -13.97 2.66 -19.33
C TRP A 389 -15.01 1.60 -18.97
N LYS A 390 -14.88 0.97 -17.80
CA LYS A 390 -15.88 0.02 -17.28
C LYS A 390 -17.25 0.68 -17.14
N SER A 391 -17.31 1.90 -16.63
CA SER A 391 -18.55 2.69 -16.53
C SER A 391 -19.15 3.02 -17.90
N ALA A 392 -18.31 3.19 -18.92
CA ALA A 392 -18.73 3.37 -20.31
C ALA A 392 -19.11 2.04 -21.02
N GLY A 393 -19.08 0.91 -20.31
CA GLY A 393 -19.42 -0.41 -20.85
C GLY A 393 -18.31 -1.07 -21.68
N VAL A 394 -17.09 -0.53 -21.65
CA VAL A 394 -15.94 -1.04 -22.40
C VAL A 394 -15.00 -1.78 -21.45
N LYS A 395 -14.65 -3.02 -21.80
CA LYS A 395 -13.65 -3.79 -21.06
C LYS A 395 -12.28 -3.47 -21.62
N ARG A 396 -11.37 -3.05 -20.74
CA ARG A 396 -9.96 -2.80 -21.02
C ARG A 396 -9.09 -3.68 -20.12
N ARG A 397 -7.82 -3.85 -20.50
CA ARG A 397 -6.79 -4.52 -19.71
C ARG A 397 -5.51 -3.72 -19.82
N VAL A 398 -4.70 -3.77 -18.77
CA VAL A 398 -3.39 -3.13 -18.71
C VAL A 398 -2.32 -4.21 -18.77
N ASP A 399 -1.22 -3.90 -19.45
CA ASP A 399 -0.02 -4.74 -19.43
C ASP A 399 0.78 -4.44 -18.15
N VAL A 400 1.10 -5.48 -17.41
CA VAL A 400 1.96 -5.40 -16.23
C VAL A 400 3.34 -4.83 -16.56
N GLN A 401 3.85 -5.07 -17.78
CA GLN A 401 5.20 -4.71 -18.22
C GLN A 401 5.31 -3.31 -18.83
N ALA A 402 4.18 -2.66 -19.14
CA ALA A 402 4.15 -1.33 -19.72
C ALA A 402 3.96 -0.30 -18.60
N PRO A 403 4.96 0.50 -18.21
CA PRO A 403 4.75 1.60 -17.27
C PRO A 403 3.90 2.69 -17.95
N HIS A 404 2.90 3.21 -17.23
CA HIS A 404 1.96 4.29 -17.60
C HIS A 404 1.49 4.27 -19.08
N LEU A 405 0.37 3.59 -19.32
CA LEU A 405 -0.46 3.57 -20.54
C LEU A 405 0.28 3.64 -21.90
N ASP A 406 0.81 2.49 -22.34
CA ASP A 406 0.74 2.11 -23.75
C ASP A 406 -0.30 0.98 -23.87
N ILE A 407 -1.42 1.24 -24.55
CA ILE A 407 -2.47 0.24 -24.83
C ILE A 407 -2.13 -0.54 -26.10
N TYR A 408 -2.34 -1.86 -26.04
CA TYR A 408 -2.55 -2.68 -27.24
C TYR A 408 -4.06 -2.78 -27.52
N ASP A 409 -4.47 -2.41 -28.73
CA ASP A 409 -5.75 -2.84 -29.28
C ASP A 409 -5.74 -4.37 -29.41
N SER A 410 -6.58 -5.05 -28.63
CA SER A 410 -6.81 -6.48 -28.84
C SER A 410 -7.78 -6.67 -30.00
N GLU A 411 -7.29 -6.56 -31.22
CA GLU A 411 -7.73 -7.46 -32.29
C GLU A 411 -6.68 -8.57 -32.38
N GLU A 412 -6.83 -9.61 -31.56
CA GLU A 412 -6.40 -11.00 -31.82
C GLU A 412 -6.67 -11.84 -30.56
N GLU A 413 -7.79 -12.60 -30.60
CA GLU A 413 -8.05 -13.78 -29.77
C GLU A 413 -7.31 -15.00 -30.33
#